data_AF-A0A2X1JBI5-F1
#
_entry.id   AF-A0A2X1JBI5-F1
#
_cell.length_a   1.000
_cell.length_b   1.000
_cell.length_c   1.000
_cell.angle_alpha   90.00
_cell.angle_beta   90.00
_cell.angle_gamma   90.00
#
_symmetry.space_group_name_H-M   'P 1'
#
loop_
_entity.id
_entity.type
_entity.pdbx_description
1 polymer ?
#
loop_
_entity_poly.entity_id
_entity_poly.type
_entity_poly.pdbx_seq_one_letter_code
_entity_poly.pdbx_strand_id
1 'polypeptide(L)'
;MKYFAPFEPAQIQALIPLAKDIIARYHIKPENVVAHADIAPQRKDDPGPLFPWQQLAQQGIGAWPDAQRVNFYLAGRAPHTPVDTASLLELLARYGYDVKPDMTPREQRRVIMAFQMHFRPTLYNGEADAETQAIAEALLEKYGQD
;
A
#
# COMPACT_ATOMS: atom_id res chain seq x y z
N MET A 1 -8.92 -18.84 6.40
CA MET A 1 -8.91 -17.38 6.17
C MET A 1 -8.41 -16.71 7.44
N LYS A 2 -7.51 -15.72 7.35
CA LYS A 2 -7.07 -14.97 8.54
C LYS A 2 -8.17 -14.00 8.96
N TYR A 3 -8.34 -13.83 10.27
CA TYR A 3 -9.27 -12.85 10.84
C TYR A 3 -8.49 -11.61 11.25
N PHE A 4 -8.97 -10.43 10.87
CA PHE A 4 -8.46 -9.14 11.29
C PHE A 4 -9.53 -8.46 12.14
N ALA A 5 -9.18 -8.09 13.37
CA ALA A 5 -10.07 -7.31 14.23
C ALA A 5 -9.98 -5.82 13.87
N PRO A 6 -11.07 -5.06 13.96
CA PRO A 6 -11.02 -3.62 13.82
C PRO A 6 -10.21 -2.99 14.96
N PHE A 7 -9.63 -1.82 14.70
CA PHE A 7 -8.96 -1.01 15.72
C PHE A 7 -9.98 -0.12 16.42
N GLU A 8 -9.88 -0.01 17.74
CA GLU A 8 -10.73 0.89 18.51
C GLU A 8 -10.42 2.36 18.14
N PRO A 9 -11.43 3.24 18.02
CA PRO A 9 -11.20 4.65 17.69
C PRO A 9 -10.20 5.34 18.63
N ALA A 10 -10.20 4.96 19.92
CA ALA A 10 -9.27 5.48 20.91
C ALA A 10 -7.80 5.12 20.62
N GLN A 11 -7.53 3.94 20.03
CA GLN A 11 -6.18 3.55 19.62
C GLN A 11 -5.67 4.44 18.50
N ILE A 12 -6.52 4.72 17.51
CA ILE A 12 -6.17 5.58 16.37
C ILE A 12 -5.99 7.04 16.80
N GLN A 13 -6.84 7.53 17.70
CA GLN A 13 -6.70 8.87 18.29
C GLN A 13 -5.40 9.04 19.06
N ALA A 14 -4.95 8.01 19.79
CA ALA A 14 -3.66 8.02 20.48
C ALA A 14 -2.47 7.94 19.51
N LEU A 15 -2.61 7.20 18.41
CA LEU A 15 -1.56 7.03 17.41
C LEU A 15 -1.25 8.33 16.65
N ILE A 16 -2.26 9.11 16.26
CA ILE A 16 -2.09 10.30 15.43
C ILE A 16 -1.06 11.30 16.00
N PRO A 17 -1.17 11.79 17.24
CA PRO A 17 -0.19 12.75 17.78
C PRO A 17 1.20 12.13 17.94
N LEU A 18 1.29 10.85 18.32
CA LEU A 18 2.56 10.14 18.44
C LEU A 18 3.29 10.04 17.09
N ALA A 19 2.57 9.62 16.04
CA ALA A 19 3.12 9.51 14.70
C ALA A 19 3.57 10.88 14.17
N LYS A 20 2.77 11.93 14.34
CA LYS A 20 3.13 13.30 13.94
C LYS A 20 4.40 13.79 14.61
N ASP A 21 4.54 13.56 15.92
CA ASP A 21 5.76 13.93 16.67
C ASP A 21 7.00 13.23 16.11
N ILE A 22 6.94 11.90 15.93
CA ILE A 22 8.06 11.11 15.38
C ILE A 22 8.41 11.58 13.96
N ILE A 23 7.41 11.73 13.09
CA ILE A 23 7.60 12.17 11.71
C ILE A 23 8.28 13.54 11.66
N ALA A 24 7.82 14.49 12.48
CA ALA A 24 8.39 15.84 12.53
C ALA A 24 9.84 15.84 13.02
N ARG A 25 10.16 15.08 14.07
CA ARG A 25 11.52 15.02 14.63
C ARG A 25 12.54 14.43 13.67
N TYR A 26 12.14 13.45 12.87
CA TYR A 26 13.04 12.72 11.98
C TYR A 26 12.87 13.06 10.50
N HIS A 27 12.00 14.01 10.16
CA HIS A 27 11.68 14.38 8.77
C HIS A 27 11.34 13.15 7.91
N ILE A 28 10.55 12.24 8.47
CA ILE A 28 10.19 10.98 7.80
C ILE A 28 9.31 11.31 6.59
N LYS A 29 9.77 10.95 5.40
CA LYS A 29 8.97 11.11 4.18
C LYS A 29 7.70 10.24 4.24
N PRO A 30 6.57 10.67 3.65
CA PRO A 30 5.31 9.92 3.72
C PRO A 30 5.42 8.44 3.31
N GLU A 31 6.16 8.14 2.25
CA GLU A 31 6.41 6.80 1.72
C GLU A 31 7.23 5.90 2.67
N ASN A 32 7.86 6.47 3.70
CA ASN A 32 8.60 5.75 4.73
C ASN A 32 7.77 5.43 5.99
N VAL A 33 6.47 5.77 6.00
CA VAL A 33 5.53 5.33 7.04
C VAL A 33 4.81 4.09 6.53
N VAL A 34 5.31 2.92 6.89
CA VAL A 34 4.93 1.64 6.28
C VAL A 34 4.40 0.63 7.29
N ALA A 35 3.68 -0.37 6.79
CA ALA A 35 3.32 -1.58 7.51
C ALA A 35 4.54 -2.51 7.68
N HIS A 36 4.45 -3.40 8.66
CA HIS A 36 5.39 -4.53 8.73
C HIS A 36 5.21 -5.48 7.52
N ALA A 37 4.00 -5.59 7.00
CA ALA A 37 3.68 -6.33 5.78
C ALA A 37 4.39 -5.76 4.54
N ASP A 38 4.63 -4.45 4.47
CA ASP A 38 5.30 -3.83 3.31
C ASP A 38 6.79 -4.19 3.28
N ILE A 39 7.42 -4.23 4.47
CA ILE A 39 8.84 -4.57 4.64
C ILE A 39 9.06 -6.08 4.54
N ALA A 40 8.14 -6.90 5.06
CA ALA A 40 8.29 -8.35 5.15
C ALA A 40 7.06 -9.09 4.58
N PRO A 41 6.72 -8.90 3.30
CA PRO A 41 5.47 -9.39 2.69
C PRO A 41 5.34 -10.92 2.74
N GLN A 42 6.45 -11.65 2.79
CA GLN A 42 6.44 -13.11 2.88
C GLN A 42 6.10 -13.64 4.28
N ARG A 43 6.27 -12.82 5.32
CA ARG A 43 6.22 -13.26 6.72
C ARG A 43 5.11 -12.59 7.53
N LYS A 44 4.71 -11.38 7.15
CA LYS A 44 3.89 -10.49 7.97
C LYS A 44 2.65 -10.02 7.22
N ASP A 45 1.58 -9.79 7.98
CA ASP A 45 0.33 -9.23 7.47
C ASP A 45 -0.14 -8.03 8.31
N ASP A 46 0.57 -7.72 9.40
CA ASP A 46 0.27 -6.59 10.28
C ASP A 46 0.65 -5.25 9.64
N PRO A 47 -0.18 -4.19 9.83
CA PRO A 47 -1.32 -4.12 10.75
C PRO A 47 -2.64 -4.66 10.18
N GLY A 48 -2.64 -5.15 8.94
CA GLY A 48 -3.80 -5.72 8.26
C GLY A 48 -4.68 -4.67 7.55
N PRO A 49 -5.67 -5.12 6.76
CA PRO A 49 -6.50 -4.26 5.91
C PRO A 49 -7.49 -3.38 6.68
N LEU A 50 -7.72 -3.65 7.97
CA LEU A 50 -8.59 -2.83 8.82
C LEU A 50 -7.86 -1.66 9.50
N PHE A 51 -6.55 -1.55 9.31
CA PHE A 51 -5.80 -0.40 9.78
C PHE A 51 -6.11 0.83 8.91
N PRO A 52 -6.43 1.99 9.49
CA PRO A 52 -7.06 3.09 8.76
C PRO A 52 -6.02 3.99 8.07
N TRP A 53 -5.22 3.44 7.15
CA TRP A 53 -4.16 4.14 6.43
C TRP A 53 -4.65 5.44 5.76
N GLN A 54 -5.81 5.40 5.08
CA GLN A 54 -6.39 6.60 4.45
C GLN A 54 -6.70 7.71 5.46
N GLN A 55 -7.23 7.34 6.64
CA GLN A 55 -7.53 8.31 7.71
C GLN A 55 -6.24 8.96 8.24
N LEU A 56 -5.17 8.18 8.38
CA LEU A 56 -3.87 8.69 8.79
C LEU A 56 -3.28 9.63 7.72
N ALA A 57 -3.37 9.27 6.45
CA ALA A 57 -2.88 10.11 5.36
C ALA A 57 -3.62 11.45 5.24
N GLN A 58 -4.94 11.46 5.49
CA GLN A 58 -5.73 12.70 5.61
C GLN A 58 -5.26 13.61 6.76
N GLN A 59 -4.58 13.03 7.75
CA GLN A 59 -3.95 13.76 8.86
C GLN A 59 -2.49 14.12 8.56
N GLY A 60 -1.97 13.84 7.37
CA GLY A 60 -0.57 14.07 6.99
C GLY A 60 0.40 12.97 7.47
N ILE A 61 -0.11 11.78 7.81
CA ILE A 61 0.69 10.64 8.26
C ILE A 61 0.71 9.58 7.16
N GLY A 62 1.87 9.38 6.54
CA GLY A 62 2.07 8.36 5.52
C GLY A 62 1.56 8.73 4.13
N ALA A 63 1.89 7.87 3.16
CA ALA A 63 1.51 8.05 1.77
C ALA A 63 0.08 7.58 1.49
N TRP A 64 -0.59 8.24 0.53
CA TRP A 64 -1.86 7.77 -0.03
C TRP A 64 -2.03 8.28 -1.46
N PRO A 65 -2.57 7.46 -2.38
CA PRO A 65 -2.79 7.86 -3.77
C PRO A 65 -3.81 9.00 -3.87
N ASP A 66 -3.62 9.86 -4.87
CA ASP A 66 -4.65 10.81 -5.27
C ASP A 66 -5.72 10.09 -6.12
N ALA A 67 -7.00 10.21 -5.75
CA ALA A 67 -8.09 9.50 -6.42
C ALA A 67 -8.29 9.93 -7.89
N GLN A 68 -8.02 11.19 -8.23
CA GLN A 68 -8.09 11.66 -9.62
C GLN A 68 -6.97 11.05 -10.45
N ARG A 69 -5.76 10.92 -9.88
CA ARG A 69 -4.63 10.25 -10.54
C ARG A 69 -4.87 8.75 -10.70
N VAL A 70 -5.44 8.07 -9.70
CA VAL A 70 -5.87 6.66 -9.85
C VAL A 70 -6.86 6.51 -10.99
N ASN A 71 -7.88 7.36 -11.07
CA ASN A 71 -8.86 7.33 -12.17
C ASN A 71 -8.22 7.60 -13.54
N PHE A 72 -7.24 8.50 -13.61
CA PHE A 72 -6.47 8.75 -14.83
C PHE A 72 -5.74 7.48 -15.31
N TYR A 73 -5.03 6.79 -14.41
CA TYR A 73 -4.27 5.57 -14.73
C TYR A 73 -5.15 4.33 -14.96
N LEU A 74 -6.34 4.28 -14.36
CA LEU A 74 -7.35 3.29 -14.71
C LEU A 74 -7.77 3.40 -16.18
N ALA A 75 -7.80 4.62 -16.73
CA ALA A 75 -8.07 4.90 -18.14
C ALA A 75 -9.36 4.21 -18.67
N GLY A 76 -10.40 4.14 -17.82
CA GLY A 76 -11.69 3.53 -18.15
C GLY A 76 -11.71 2.00 -18.09
N ARG A 77 -10.60 1.32 -17.75
CA ARG A 77 -10.58 -0.13 -17.51
C ARG A 77 -11.42 -0.46 -16.28
N ALA A 78 -12.07 -1.63 -16.30
CA ALA A 78 -12.75 -2.13 -15.12
C ALA A 78 -11.72 -2.43 -14.01
N PRO A 79 -11.98 -2.12 -12.72
CA PRO A 79 -10.99 -2.26 -11.65
C PRO A 79 -10.31 -3.63 -11.56
N HIS A 80 -11.07 -4.70 -11.81
CA HIS A 80 -10.61 -6.09 -11.73
C HIS A 80 -10.03 -6.64 -13.04
N THR A 81 -9.80 -5.78 -14.05
CA THR A 81 -9.19 -6.20 -15.31
C THR A 81 -7.81 -6.77 -15.00
N PRO A 82 -7.51 -8.03 -15.36
CA PRO A 82 -6.19 -8.61 -15.13
C PRO A 82 -5.12 -7.80 -15.84
N VAL A 83 -3.98 -7.63 -15.19
CA VAL A 83 -2.79 -7.00 -15.78
C VAL A 83 -1.61 -7.96 -15.70
N ASP A 84 -0.55 -7.64 -16.46
CA ASP A 84 0.68 -8.40 -16.37
C ASP A 84 1.30 -8.28 -14.97
N THR A 85 1.59 -9.42 -14.35
CA THR A 85 2.09 -9.48 -12.97
C THR A 85 3.51 -8.92 -12.88
N ALA A 86 4.37 -9.18 -13.87
CA ALA A 86 5.74 -8.66 -13.88
C ALA A 86 5.74 -7.13 -13.94
N SER A 87 4.94 -6.54 -14.82
CA SER A 87 4.77 -5.09 -14.94
C SER A 87 4.30 -4.43 -13.63
N LEU A 88 3.33 -5.05 -12.92
CA LEU A 88 2.90 -4.54 -11.62
C LEU A 88 4.03 -4.63 -10.57
N LEU A 89 4.73 -5.75 -10.52
CA LEU A 89 5.83 -5.95 -9.57
C LEU A 89 6.99 -4.98 -9.80
N GLU A 90 7.28 -4.60 -11.05
CA GLU A 90 8.26 -3.54 -11.34
C GLU A 90 7.85 -2.19 -10.75
N LEU A 91 6.56 -1.82 -10.80
CA LEU A 91 6.06 -0.62 -10.15
C LEU A 91 6.19 -0.72 -8.63
N LEU A 92 5.84 -1.86 -8.04
CA LEU A 92 5.96 -2.07 -6.59
C LEU A 92 7.43 -2.03 -6.14
N ALA A 93 8.35 -2.58 -6.93
CA ALA A 93 9.79 -2.53 -6.68
C ALA A 93 10.29 -1.07 -6.68
N ARG A 94 9.89 -0.28 -7.67
CA ARG A 94 10.21 1.15 -7.76
C ARG A 94 9.65 1.95 -6.59
N TYR A 95 8.48 1.55 -6.07
CA TYR A 95 7.87 2.22 -4.93
C TYR A 95 8.58 1.89 -3.60
N GLY A 96 9.21 0.71 -3.51
CA GLY A 96 10.05 0.34 -2.35
C GLY A 96 9.88 -1.09 -1.85
N TYR A 97 9.07 -1.94 -2.49
CA TYR A 97 8.91 -3.34 -2.09
C TYR A 97 10.11 -4.19 -2.53
N ASP A 98 10.55 -5.13 -1.67
CA ASP A 98 11.60 -6.10 -2.02
C ASP A 98 11.06 -7.15 -3.00
N VAL A 99 11.17 -6.87 -4.31
CA VAL A 99 10.81 -7.76 -5.41
C VAL A 99 12.08 -8.37 -5.99
N LYS A 100 12.12 -9.71 -6.09
CA LYS A 100 13.29 -10.46 -6.59
C LYS A 100 12.96 -11.16 -7.91
N PRO A 101 13.94 -11.26 -8.84
CA PRO A 101 13.71 -11.90 -10.14
C PRO A 101 13.26 -13.37 -10.08
N ASP A 102 13.64 -14.09 -9.02
CA ASP A 102 13.42 -15.52 -8.83
C ASP A 102 12.20 -15.85 -7.95
N MET A 103 11.36 -14.86 -7.62
CA MET A 103 10.15 -15.08 -6.82
C MET A 103 9.21 -16.09 -7.47
N THR A 104 8.79 -17.07 -6.67
CA THR A 104 7.70 -17.98 -7.04
C THR A 104 6.38 -17.20 -7.21
N PRO A 105 5.40 -17.73 -7.96
CA PRO A 105 4.08 -17.11 -8.08
C PRO A 105 3.40 -16.82 -6.74
N ARG A 106 3.67 -17.67 -5.73
CA ARG A 106 3.17 -17.47 -4.37
C ARG A 106 3.80 -16.25 -3.69
N GLU A 107 5.11 -16.06 -3.85
CA GLU A 107 5.82 -14.91 -3.27
C GLU A 107 5.41 -13.60 -3.94
N GLN A 108 5.25 -13.61 -5.27
CA GLN A 108 4.71 -12.49 -6.04
C GLN A 108 3.33 -12.07 -5.52
N ARG A 109 2.42 -13.05 -5.36
CA ARG A 109 1.08 -12.83 -4.79
C ARG A 109 1.13 -12.20 -3.40
N ARG A 110 2.10 -12.60 -2.57
CA ARG A 110 2.27 -12.05 -1.22
C ARG A 110 2.69 -10.59 -1.23
N VAL A 111 3.55 -10.16 -2.16
CA VAL A 111 3.92 -8.75 -2.33
C VAL A 111 2.70 -7.92 -2.75
N ILE A 112 1.96 -8.38 -3.76
CA ILE A 112 0.76 -7.68 -4.25
C ILE A 112 -0.30 -7.58 -3.15
N MET A 113 -0.50 -8.66 -2.39
CA MET A 113 -1.45 -8.66 -1.27
C MET A 113 -1.05 -7.68 -0.16
N ALA A 114 0.23 -7.57 0.18
CA ALA A 114 0.71 -6.61 1.17
C ALA A 114 0.38 -5.17 0.74
N PHE A 115 0.71 -4.83 -0.52
CA PHE A 115 0.37 -3.54 -1.11
C PHE A 115 -1.13 -3.27 -1.12
N GLN A 116 -1.95 -4.25 -1.50
CA GLN A 116 -3.39 -4.12 -1.47
C GLN A 116 -3.95 -3.93 -0.05
N MET A 117 -3.44 -4.64 0.96
CA MET A 117 -3.88 -4.43 2.35
C MET A 117 -3.60 -3.00 2.83
N HIS A 118 -2.52 -2.38 2.36
CA HIS A 118 -2.19 -1.00 2.69
C HIS A 118 -3.08 -0.02 1.91
N PHE A 119 -3.09 -0.08 0.58
CA PHE A 119 -3.63 0.99 -0.28
C PHE A 119 -4.99 0.68 -0.93
N ARG A 120 -5.45 -0.57 -0.90
CA ARG A 120 -6.73 -1.03 -1.46
C ARG A 120 -7.41 -2.08 -0.56
N PRO A 121 -7.69 -1.76 0.72
CA PRO A 121 -8.11 -2.75 1.70
C PRO A 121 -9.49 -3.40 1.42
N THR A 122 -10.24 -2.86 0.46
CA THR A 122 -11.51 -3.45 -0.02
C THR A 122 -11.30 -4.74 -0.82
N LEU A 123 -10.12 -4.94 -1.42
CA LEU A 123 -9.75 -6.17 -2.12
C LEU A 123 -8.24 -6.42 -2.05
N TYR A 124 -7.84 -7.42 -1.25
CA TYR A 124 -6.44 -7.82 -1.03
C TYR A 124 -6.21 -9.30 -1.36
N ASN A 125 -6.69 -9.74 -2.52
CA ASN A 125 -6.57 -11.14 -2.94
C ASN A 125 -5.16 -11.50 -3.45
N GLY A 126 -4.28 -10.52 -3.68
CA GLY A 126 -2.94 -10.68 -4.25
C GLY A 126 -2.91 -10.89 -5.76
N GLU A 127 -4.04 -10.72 -6.44
CA GLU A 127 -4.11 -10.78 -7.90
C GLU A 127 -3.66 -9.44 -8.51
N ALA A 128 -2.94 -9.51 -9.62
CA ALA A 128 -2.56 -8.32 -10.38
C ALA A 128 -3.76 -7.82 -11.20
N ASP A 129 -4.29 -6.65 -10.83
CA ASP A 129 -5.39 -6.00 -11.54
C ASP A 129 -5.17 -4.51 -11.78
N ALA A 130 -6.02 -3.95 -12.66
CA ALA A 130 -5.89 -2.59 -13.15
C ALA A 130 -5.97 -1.52 -12.06
N GLU A 131 -6.81 -1.70 -11.04
CA GLU A 131 -6.88 -0.75 -9.92
C GLU A 131 -5.63 -0.81 -9.04
N THR A 132 -5.11 -2.00 -8.77
CA THR A 132 -3.85 -2.15 -8.02
C THR A 132 -2.69 -1.50 -8.78
N GLN A 133 -2.62 -1.69 -10.10
CA GLN A 133 -1.64 -1.02 -10.95
C GLN A 133 -1.79 0.50 -10.95
N ALA A 134 -3.01 1.02 -11.13
CA ALA A 134 -3.28 2.45 -11.17
C ALA A 134 -2.94 3.14 -9.83
N ILE A 135 -3.17 2.46 -8.70
CA ILE A 135 -2.75 2.95 -7.38
C ILE A 135 -1.22 3.03 -7.29
N ALA A 136 -0.50 2.01 -7.76
CA ALA A 136 0.97 2.02 -7.76
C ALA A 136 1.53 3.14 -8.66
N GLU A 137 0.95 3.34 -9.84
CA GLU A 137 1.33 4.43 -10.75
C GLU A 137 1.07 5.82 -10.14
N ALA A 138 -0.10 6.02 -9.52
CA ALA A 138 -0.44 7.28 -8.85
C ALA A 138 0.46 7.57 -7.64
N LEU A 139 0.85 6.54 -6.88
CA LEU A 139 1.80 6.68 -5.78
C LEU A 139 3.21 7.02 -6.28
N LEU A 140 3.70 6.34 -7.32
CA LEU A 140 4.99 6.64 -7.93
C LEU A 140 5.05 8.03 -8.54
N GLU A 141 3.98 8.50 -9.17
CA GLU A 141 3.91 9.87 -9.68
C GLU A 141 4.08 10.89 -8.54
N LYS A 142 3.40 10.65 -7.41
CA LYS A 142 3.34 11.58 -6.28
C LYS A 142 4.57 11.54 -5.37
N TYR A 143 5.16 10.36 -5.19
CA TYR A 143 6.22 10.11 -4.18
C TYR A 143 7.50 9.49 -4.76
N GLY A 144 7.49 8.96 -5.98
CA GLY A 144 8.64 8.28 -6.60
C GLY A 144 9.63 9.23 -7.29
N GLN A 145 9.67 10.50 -6.89
CA GLN A 145 10.51 11.54 -7.47
C GLN A 145 11.73 11.77 -6.57
N ASP A 146 12.63 10.79 -6.46
CA ASP A 146 13.95 10.92 -5.83
C ASP A 146 14.97 10.04 -6.56
#